data_AF-A0A3Q4N6K3-F1
#
_entry.id   AF-A0A3Q4N6K3-F1
#
_cell.length_a   1.000
_cell.length_b   1.000
_cell.length_c   1.000
_cell.angle_alpha   90.00
_cell.angle_beta   90.00
_cell.angle_gamma   90.00
#
_symmetry.space_group_name_H-M   'P 1'
#
loop_
_entity.id
_entity.type
_entity.pdbx_description
1 polymer ?
#
loop_
_entity_poly.entity_id
_entity_poly.type
_entity_poly.pdbx_seq_one_letter_code
_entity_poly.pdbx_strand_id
1 'polypeptide(L)'
;IPLLQYVQDMGQEDMLLPLAWRIVNDTYRTDLCLLYPPFMIALACLHVACVVQQKDARQWFAELSVDMDKILEIIRVILKLYDQWKNFDDRKEIAAVLNKMPKPKPPPNSESDQSSNGNQSNSYSQS
;
A
#
# COMPACT_ATOMS: atom_id res chain seq x y z
N ILE A 1 -2.54 -6.11 -19.85
CA ILE A 1 -2.27 -5.20 -18.69
C ILE A 1 -1.72 -3.90 -19.26
N PRO A 2 -2.33 -2.73 -19.00
CA PRO A 2 -1.94 -1.46 -19.62
C PRO A 2 -0.44 -1.14 -19.52
N LEU A 3 0.18 -1.47 -18.37
CA LEU A 3 1.62 -1.29 -18.16
C LEU A 3 2.48 -2.02 -19.21
N LEU A 4 2.13 -3.27 -19.56
CA LEU A 4 2.90 -4.07 -20.51
C LEU A 4 2.89 -3.43 -21.90
N GLN A 5 1.73 -2.91 -22.32
CA GLN A 5 1.62 -2.19 -23.59
C GLN A 5 2.52 -0.95 -23.61
N TYR A 6 2.55 -0.18 -22.52
CA TYR A 6 3.36 1.04 -22.46
C TYR A 6 4.87 0.78 -22.49
N VAL A 7 5.35 -0.25 -21.78
CA VAL A 7 6.78 -0.58 -21.80
C VAL A 7 7.22 -1.16 -23.15
N GLN A 8 6.30 -1.85 -23.84
CA GLN A 8 6.52 -2.36 -25.20
C GLN A 8 6.53 -1.23 -26.22
N ASP A 9 5.59 -0.29 -26.15
CA ASP A 9 5.58 0.92 -26.99
C ASP A 9 6.85 1.77 -26.80
N MET A 10 7.39 1.83 -25.58
CA MET A 10 8.68 2.48 -25.31
C MET A 10 9.89 1.68 -25.85
N GLY A 11 9.74 0.38 -26.13
CA GLY A 11 10.85 -0.51 -26.48
C GLY A 11 11.86 -0.70 -25.33
N GLN A 12 11.41 -0.62 -24.08
CA GLN A 12 12.27 -0.65 -22.87
C GLN A 12 11.76 -1.65 -21.82
N GLU A 13 11.15 -2.75 -22.30
CA GLU A 13 10.52 -3.76 -21.45
C GLU A 13 11.47 -4.31 -20.39
N ASP A 14 12.65 -4.81 -20.79
CA ASP A 14 13.60 -5.46 -19.88
C ASP A 14 14.10 -4.54 -18.74
N MET A 15 14.19 -3.24 -19.00
CA MET A 15 14.74 -2.27 -18.04
C MET A 15 13.68 -1.71 -17.10
N LEU A 16 12.48 -1.41 -17.62
CA LEU A 16 11.44 -0.69 -16.88
C LEU A 16 10.39 -1.63 -16.29
N LEU A 17 10.07 -2.75 -16.95
CA LEU A 17 8.98 -3.63 -16.53
C LEU A 17 9.16 -4.17 -15.10
N PRO A 18 10.34 -4.70 -14.67
CA PRO A 18 10.45 -5.28 -13.33
C PRO A 18 10.20 -4.26 -12.22
N LEU A 19 10.74 -3.05 -12.37
CA LEU A 19 10.58 -1.98 -11.39
C LEU A 19 9.16 -1.40 -11.42
N ALA A 20 8.63 -1.11 -12.61
CA ALA A 20 7.28 -0.55 -12.75
C ALA A 20 6.21 -1.53 -12.23
N TRP A 21 6.39 -2.84 -12.48
CA TRP A 21 5.51 -3.89 -11.95
C TRP A 21 5.52 -3.91 -10.42
N ARG A 22 6.71 -3.82 -9.81
CA ARG A 22 6.85 -3.74 -8.36
C ARG A 22 6.10 -2.52 -7.80
N ILE A 23 6.27 -1.35 -8.42
CA ILE A 23 5.58 -0.12 -7.99
C ILE A 23 4.07 -0.26 -8.11
N VAL A 24 3.56 -0.88 -9.20
CA VAL A 24 2.12 -1.18 -9.34
C VAL A 24 1.62 -2.03 -8.17
N ASN A 25 2.35 -3.06 -7.76
CA ASN A 25 1.97 -3.87 -6.60
C ASN A 25 1.95 -3.06 -5.30
N ASP A 26 2.86 -2.12 -5.15
CA ASP A 26 2.92 -1.25 -3.98
C ASP A 26 1.72 -0.27 -3.93
N THR A 27 1.15 0.12 -5.08
CA THR A 27 -0.01 1.04 -5.11
C THR A 27 -1.26 0.49 -4.43
N TYR A 28 -1.39 -0.84 -4.26
CA TYR A 28 -2.48 -1.46 -3.50
C TYR A 28 -2.44 -1.17 -2.00
N ARG A 29 -1.35 -0.60 -1.48
CA ARG A 29 -1.25 -0.11 -0.10
C ARG A 29 -1.89 1.28 0.08
N THR A 30 -2.51 1.81 -0.99
CA THR A 30 -3.13 3.14 -1.04
C THR A 30 -4.52 3.04 -1.63
N ASP A 31 -5.28 4.14 -1.58
CA ASP A 31 -6.63 4.20 -2.14
C ASP A 31 -6.66 4.43 -3.66
N LEU A 32 -5.50 4.43 -4.35
CA LEU A 32 -5.40 4.79 -5.77
C LEU A 32 -6.31 3.94 -6.67
N CYS A 33 -6.45 2.65 -6.40
CA CYS A 33 -7.31 1.74 -7.18
C CYS A 33 -8.80 2.06 -7.08
N LEU A 34 -9.22 2.83 -6.07
CA LEU A 34 -10.60 3.29 -5.88
C LEU A 34 -10.83 4.67 -6.49
N LEU A 35 -9.77 5.44 -6.71
CA LEU A 35 -9.83 6.86 -7.10
C LEU A 35 -9.50 7.10 -8.59
N TYR A 36 -8.68 6.24 -9.21
CA TYR A 36 -8.18 6.46 -10.57
C TYR A 36 -8.35 5.24 -11.48
N PRO A 37 -8.55 5.46 -12.79
CA PRO A 37 -8.52 4.37 -13.77
C PRO A 37 -7.17 3.62 -13.78
N PRO A 38 -7.16 2.29 -14.00
CA PRO A 38 -5.93 1.49 -13.95
C PRO A 38 -4.81 1.94 -14.90
N PHE A 39 -5.15 2.51 -16.06
CA PHE A 39 -4.15 2.96 -17.03
C PHE A 39 -3.39 4.21 -16.54
N MET A 40 -4.05 5.11 -15.80
CA MET A 40 -3.40 6.29 -15.21
C MET A 40 -2.43 5.88 -14.11
N ILE A 41 -2.81 4.88 -13.30
CA ILE A 41 -1.93 4.31 -12.28
C ILE A 41 -0.71 3.67 -12.94
N ALA A 42 -0.90 2.90 -14.02
CA ALA A 42 0.21 2.31 -14.76
C ALA A 42 1.19 3.36 -15.32
N LEU A 43 0.69 4.47 -15.87
CA LEU A 43 1.51 5.58 -16.36
C LEU A 43 2.31 6.26 -15.24
N ALA A 44 1.70 6.49 -14.08
CA ALA A 44 2.38 7.04 -12.92
C ALA A 44 3.48 6.10 -12.41
N CYS A 45 3.20 4.80 -12.30
CA CYS A 45 4.20 3.79 -11.90
C CYS A 45 5.36 3.72 -12.89
N LEU A 46 5.07 3.79 -14.19
CA LEU A 46 6.09 3.83 -15.25
C LEU A 46 6.95 5.09 -15.14
N HIS A 47 6.33 6.26 -14.89
CA HIS A 47 7.07 7.51 -14.71
C HIS A 47 8.02 7.44 -13.51
N VAL A 48 7.55 6.92 -12.36
CA VAL A 48 8.40 6.72 -11.18
C VAL A 48 9.55 5.77 -11.50
N ALA A 49 9.30 4.67 -12.22
CA ALA A 49 10.34 3.75 -12.66
C ALA A 49 11.39 4.43 -13.57
N CYS A 50 10.95 5.25 -14.53
CA CYS A 50 11.85 6.03 -15.38
C CYS A 50 12.74 6.96 -14.57
N VAL A 51 12.18 7.68 -13.58
CA VAL A 51 12.95 8.58 -12.71
C VAL A 51 13.99 7.81 -11.90
N VAL A 52 13.63 6.67 -11.32
CA VAL A 52 14.55 5.84 -10.52
C VAL A 52 15.68 5.26 -11.38
N GLN A 53 15.36 4.83 -12.60
CA GLN A 53 16.35 4.29 -13.56
C GLN A 53 17.10 5.38 -14.34
N GLN A 54 16.88 6.67 -14.02
CA GLN A 54 17.44 7.82 -14.74
C GLN A 54 17.17 7.79 -16.27
N LYS A 55 16.04 7.20 -16.67
CA LYS A 55 15.63 7.14 -18.07
C LYS A 55 14.87 8.41 -18.45
N ASP A 56 15.42 9.15 -19.41
CA ASP A 56 14.68 10.24 -20.04
C ASP A 56 13.56 9.67 -20.92
N ALA A 57 12.32 9.90 -20.49
CA ALA A 57 11.09 9.51 -21.19
C ALA A 57 10.17 10.73 -21.41
N ARG A 58 10.66 11.96 -21.21
CA ARG A 58 9.83 13.19 -21.25
C ARG A 58 9.08 13.34 -22.57
N GLN A 59 9.76 13.08 -23.69
CA GLN A 59 9.17 13.17 -25.03
C GLN A 59 8.02 12.17 -25.20
N TRP A 60 8.21 10.92 -24.79
CA TRP A 60 7.18 9.88 -24.89
C TRP A 60 5.96 10.24 -24.03
N PHE A 61 6.17 10.74 -22.81
CA PHE A 61 5.05 11.19 -21.96
C PHE A 61 4.33 12.41 -22.53
N ALA A 62 5.03 13.31 -23.23
CA ALA A 62 4.43 14.49 -23.86
C ALA A 62 3.56 14.16 -25.08
N GLU A 63 3.81 13.03 -25.74
CA GLU A 63 3.03 12.53 -26.87
C GLU A 63 1.70 11.87 -26.46
N LEU A 64 1.52 11.58 -25.16
CA LEU A 64 0.30 11.00 -24.63
C LEU A 64 -0.82 12.04 -24.52
N SER A 65 -2.00 11.69 -25.04
CA SER A 65 -3.23 12.45 -24.86
C SER A 65 -3.90 12.18 -23.51
N VAL A 66 -3.16 12.31 -22.41
CA VAL A 66 -3.63 12.05 -21.05
C VAL A 66 -3.54 13.31 -20.17
N ASP A 67 -4.42 13.40 -19.18
CA ASP A 67 -4.38 14.46 -18.18
C ASP A 67 -3.15 14.29 -17.26
N MET A 68 -2.11 15.07 -17.51
CA MET A 68 -0.86 15.03 -16.75
C MET A 68 -1.01 15.54 -15.31
N ASP A 69 -1.99 16.38 -15.00
CA ASP A 69 -2.23 16.84 -13.63
C ASP A 69 -2.70 15.66 -12.77
N LYS A 70 -3.58 14.81 -13.32
CA LYS A 70 -4.00 13.56 -12.68
C LYS A 70 -2.84 12.58 -12.50
N ILE A 71 -1.97 12.44 -13.50
CA ILE A 71 -0.77 11.60 -13.38
C ILE A 71 0.14 12.10 -12.25
N LEU A 72 0.36 13.41 -12.16
CA LEU A 72 1.17 14.01 -11.09
C LEU A 72 0.54 13.83 -9.70
N GLU A 73 -0.78 13.90 -9.56
CA GLU A 73 -1.48 13.57 -8.31
C GLU A 73 -1.17 12.13 -7.87
N ILE A 74 -1.26 11.16 -8.78
CA ILE A 74 -0.95 9.75 -8.50
C ILE A 74 0.53 9.58 -8.12
N ILE A 75 1.45 10.20 -8.86
CA ILE A 75 2.90 10.16 -8.57
C ILE A 75 3.18 10.66 -7.14
N ARG A 76 2.56 11.78 -6.73
CA ARG A 76 2.73 12.31 -5.37
C ARG A 76 2.29 11.30 -4.29
N VAL A 77 1.19 10.59 -4.52
CA VAL A 77 0.72 9.53 -3.60
C VAL A 77 1.73 8.38 -3.53
N ILE A 78 2.27 7.93 -4.67
CA ILE A 78 3.30 6.87 -4.71
C ILE A 78 4.57 7.29 -3.97
N LEU A 79 5.06 8.51 -4.19
CA LEU A 79 6.24 9.01 -3.49
C LEU A 79 6.00 9.14 -1.98
N LYS A 80 4.82 9.61 -1.58
CA LYS A 80 4.41 9.69 -0.17
C LYS A 80 4.33 8.30 0.47
N LEU A 81 3.83 7.30 -0.24
CA LEU A 81 3.81 5.91 0.23
C LEU A 81 5.23 5.44 0.58
N TYR A 82 6.22 5.68 -0.29
CA TYR A 82 7.60 5.25 -0.03
C TYR A 82 8.25 6.02 1.14
N ASP A 83 7.92 7.29 1.33
CA ASP A 83 8.36 8.05 2.51
C ASP A 83 7.75 7.48 3.80
N GLN A 84 6.45 7.17 3.79
CA GLN A 84 5.77 6.54 4.93
C GLN A 84 6.35 5.17 5.25
N TRP A 85 6.60 4.34 4.23
CA TRP A 85 7.14 3.01 4.41
C TRP A 85 8.56 3.03 5.01
N LYS A 86 9.36 4.06 4.69
CA LYS A 86 10.67 4.24 5.33
C LYS A 86 10.56 4.56 6.83
N ASN A 87 9.52 5.30 7.22
CA ASN A 87 9.38 5.85 8.57
C ASN A 87 8.51 4.98 9.51
N PHE A 88 7.75 4.02 8.97
CA PHE A 88 6.80 3.21 9.73
C PHE A 88 7.33 1.79 9.99
N ASP A 89 7.38 1.38 11.27
CA ASP A 89 7.76 0.03 11.68
C ASP A 89 6.52 -0.82 11.99
N ASP A 90 6.01 -1.52 10.96
CA ASP A 90 4.85 -2.40 11.02
C ASP A 90 4.88 -3.32 12.26
N ARG A 91 6.05 -3.88 12.60
CA ARG A 91 6.16 -4.91 13.65
C ARG A 91 5.90 -4.35 15.05
N LYS A 92 6.24 -3.07 15.26
CA LYS A 92 6.09 -2.41 16.56
C LYS A 92 4.73 -1.75 16.71
N GLU A 93 4.20 -1.19 15.62
CA GLU A 93 3.02 -0.33 15.69
C GLU A 93 1.71 -1.07 15.42
N ILE A 94 1.72 -2.18 14.66
CA ILE A 94 0.48 -2.84 14.24
C ILE A 94 -0.35 -3.38 15.40
N ALA A 95 0.29 -3.92 16.45
CA ALA A 95 -0.41 -4.45 17.62
C ALA A 95 -1.15 -3.34 18.39
N ALA A 96 -0.54 -2.17 18.52
CA ALA A 96 -1.16 -1.02 19.18
C ALA A 96 -2.33 -0.46 18.35
N VAL A 97 -2.21 -0.44 17.03
CA VAL A 97 -3.27 0.01 16.12
C VAL A 97 -4.47 -0.96 16.13
N LEU A 98 -4.22 -2.27 16.06
CA LEU A 98 -5.27 -3.30 16.10
C LEU A 98 -6.08 -3.24 17.40
N ASN A 99 -5.44 -2.97 18.54
CA ASN A 99 -6.14 -2.82 19.82
C ASN A 99 -7.05 -1.58 19.88
N LYS A 100 -6.77 -0.56 19.08
CA LYS A 100 -7.62 0.64 18.94
C LYS A 100 -8.75 0.46 17.92
N MET A 101 -8.75 -0.63 17.16
CA MET A 101 -9.78 -0.90 16.17
C MET A 101 -11.13 -1.12 16.87
N PRO A 102 -12.22 -0.49 16.40
CA PRO A 102 -13.55 -0.70 16.95
C PRO A 102 -13.93 -2.18 16.90
N LYS A 103 -14.22 -2.77 18.06
CA LYS A 103 -14.63 -4.18 18.14
C LYS A 103 -16.09 -4.32 17.67
N PRO A 104 -16.44 -5.40 16.95
CA PRO A 104 -17.82 -5.66 16.59
C PRO A 104 -18.68 -5.82 17.84
N LYS A 105 -19.89 -5.24 17.83
CA LYS A 105 -20.85 -5.44 18.93
C LYS A 105 -21.26 -6.92 18.97
N PRO A 106 -21.19 -7.60 20.12
CA PRO A 106 -21.67 -8.97 20.24
C PRO A 106 -23.19 -9.01 20.03
N PRO A 107 -23.74 -10.14 19.54
CA PRO A 107 -25.17 -10.33 19.42
C PRO A 107 -25.85 -10.27 20.81
N PRO A 108 -27.12 -9.84 20.89
CA PRO A 108 -27.81 -9.57 22.16
C PRO A 108 -28.01 -10.80 23.08
N ASN A 109 -27.62 -12.01 22.67
CA ASN A 109 -27.89 -13.25 23.39
C ASN A 109 -26.65 -13.92 24.00
N SER A 110 -25.54 -13.18 24.17
CA SER A 110 -24.36 -13.65 24.90
C SER A 110 -24.24 -12.95 26.26
N GLU A 111 -25.23 -13.15 27.13
CA GLU A 111 -25.11 -12.94 28.57
C GLU A 111 -25.01 -14.30 29.27
N SER A 112 -23.79 -14.80 29.42
CA SER A 112 -23.41 -15.71 30.50
C SER A 112 -21.87 -15.78 30.55
N ASP A 113 -21.30 -14.81 31.26
CA ASP A 113 -20.29 -14.97 32.31
C ASP A 113 -19.26 -13.83 32.32
N GLN A 114 -19.64 -12.74 33.00
CA GLN A 114 -18.70 -11.98 33.83
C GLN A 114 -18.75 -12.59 35.23
N SER A 115 -17.64 -13.16 35.69
CA SER A 115 -17.36 -13.32 37.11
C SER A 115 -15.99 -12.72 37.43
N SER A 116 -16.03 -11.62 38.17
CA SER A 116 -14.91 -10.91 38.77
C SER A 116 -14.31 -11.67 39.98
N ASN A 117 -13.04 -11.38 40.26
CA ASN A 117 -12.34 -11.42 41.55
C ASN A 117 -12.07 -12.75 42.27
N GLY A 118 -10.80 -12.92 42.67
CA GLY A 118 -10.41 -13.89 43.70
C GLY A 118 -8.91 -13.96 43.94
N ASN A 119 -8.35 -12.99 44.66
CA ASN A 119 -7.04 -13.11 45.31
C ASN A 119 -7.17 -14.14 46.46
N GLN A 120 -6.53 -15.31 46.37
CA GLN A 120 -6.28 -16.14 47.55
C GLN A 120 -5.10 -17.11 47.33
N SER A 121 -4.06 -16.84 48.10
CA SER A 121 -2.96 -17.73 48.49
C SER A 121 -3.50 -19.05 49.05
N ASN A 122 -2.92 -20.19 48.68
CA ASN A 122 -2.60 -21.24 49.67
C ASN A 122 -1.54 -22.23 49.19
N SER A 123 -0.56 -22.44 50.08
CA SER A 123 0.42 -23.52 50.10
C SER A 123 -0.23 -24.90 50.14
N TYR A 124 0.39 -25.92 49.53
CA TYR A 124 0.54 -27.31 50.01
C TYR A 124 1.60 -27.97 49.09
N SER A 125 2.88 -28.03 49.48
CA SER A 125 3.54 -29.08 50.27
C SER A 125 4.20 -30.17 49.40
N GLN A 126 5.52 -30.26 49.54
CA GLN A 126 6.37 -31.39 49.13
C GLN A 126 5.87 -32.71 49.73
N SER A 127 6.07 -33.80 49.01
CA SER A 127 6.63 -35.06 49.52
C SER A 127 7.27 -35.81 48.35
#